data_AF-A0A7V9NN35-F1
#
_entry.id   AF-A0A7V9NN35-F1
#
_cell.length_a   1.000
_cell.length_b   1.000
_cell.length_c   1.000
_cell.angle_alpha   90.00
_cell.angle_beta   90.00
_cell.angle_gamma   90.00
#
_symmetry.space_group_name_H-M   'P 1'
#
loop_
_entity.id
_entity.type
_entity.pdbx_description
1 polymer ?
#
loop_
_entity_poly.entity_id
_entity_poly.type
_entity_poly.pdbx_seq_one_letter_code
_entity_poly.pdbx_strand_id
1 'polypeptide(L)'
;MWFEIAVVSLLLLIGHILIAHFEEQAPRWRILLKQALGICIFVSVSYFFGRFWFYVSLAAALIPAFVIHAWWLPRNGINGYTANRKINTTSCTDGKSCRQTAAKSGWR
;
A
#
# COMPACT_ATOMS: atom_id res chain seq x y z
N MET A 1 0.09 27.05 6.02
CA MET A 1 0.74 26.17 5.04
C MET A 1 1.59 25.08 5.69
N TRP A 2 2.19 25.28 6.87
CA TRP A 2 2.95 24.22 7.54
C TRP A 2 2.06 23.08 8.07
N PHE A 3 0.88 23.40 8.60
CA PHE A 3 -0.08 22.42 9.12
C PHE A 3 -0.58 21.47 8.04
N GLU A 4 -0.95 22.01 6.88
CA GLU A 4 -1.45 21.25 5.73
C GLU A 4 -0.37 20.27 5.22
N ILE A 5 0.88 20.74 5.14
CA ILE A 5 2.03 19.91 4.77
C ILE A 5 2.25 18.80 5.80
N ALA A 6 2.17 19.10 7.10
CA ALA A 6 2.33 18.11 8.16
C ALA A 6 1.24 17.02 8.08
N VAL A 7 -0.02 17.40 7.87
CA VAL A 7 -1.15 16.45 7.75
C VAL A 7 -0.99 15.55 6.53
N VAL A 8 -0.66 16.11 5.36
CA VAL A 8 -0.45 15.31 4.14
C VAL A 8 0.74 14.38 4.28
N SER A 9 1.84 14.87 4.87
CA SER A 9 3.04 14.06 5.09
C SER A 9 2.76 12.88 6.02
N LEU A 10 2.01 13.11 7.11
CA LEU A 10 1.60 12.06 8.03
C LEU A 10 0.72 11.00 7.34
N LEU A 11 -0.27 11.43 6.54
CA LEU A 11 -1.16 10.52 5.82
C LEU A 11 -0.43 9.70 4.76
N LEU A 12 0.45 10.33 3.99
CA LEU A 12 1.27 9.62 3.01
C LEU A 12 2.24 8.64 3.68
N LEU A 13 2.77 8.97 4.86
CA LEU A 13 3.60 8.05 5.65
C LEU A 13 2.80 6.83 6.12
N ILE A 14 1.57 7.03 6.60
CA ILE A 14 0.68 5.93 6.98
C ILE A 14 0.39 5.05 5.76
N GLY A 15 0.06 5.66 4.61
CA GLY A 15 -0.14 4.94 3.35
C GLY A 15 1.11 4.14 2.93
N HIS A 16 2.29 4.73 3.11
CA HIS A 16 3.55 4.04 2.86
C HIS A 16 3.71 2.82 3.78
N ILE A 17 3.47 2.92 5.08
CA ILE A 17 3.54 1.78 6.01
C ILE A 17 2.54 0.67 5.63
N LEU A 18 1.31 1.05 5.25
CA LEU A 18 0.26 0.12 4.87
C LEU A 18 0.57 -0.63 3.57
N ILE A 19 1.29 0.00 2.64
CA ILE A 19 1.61 -0.56 1.32
C ILE A 19 3.06 -1.08 1.26
N ALA A 20 3.89 -0.80 2.27
CA ALA A 20 5.31 -1.15 2.32
C ALA A 20 5.59 -2.63 2.04
N HIS A 21 4.71 -3.51 2.52
CA HIS A 21 4.84 -4.94 2.26
C HIS A 21 4.66 -5.33 0.79
N PHE A 22 3.81 -4.61 0.04
CA PHE A 22 3.64 -4.82 -1.40
C PHE A 22 4.78 -4.22 -2.23
N GLU A 23 5.63 -3.37 -1.63
CA GLU A 23 6.72 -2.66 -2.29
C GLU A 23 8.11 -3.27 -2.00
N GLU A 24 8.21 -4.47 -1.42
CA GLU A 24 9.50 -5.17 -1.19
C GLU A 24 10.35 -5.36 -2.46
N GLN A 25 9.75 -5.30 -3.65
CA GLN A 25 10.46 -5.33 -4.94
C GLN A 25 10.46 -4.00 -5.70
N ALA A 26 9.90 -2.92 -5.14
CA ALA A 26 9.84 -1.63 -5.82
C ALA A 26 11.14 -0.84 -5.63
N PRO A 27 11.67 -0.19 -6.68
CA PRO A 27 12.88 0.60 -6.57
C PRO A 27 12.62 1.87 -5.73
N ARG A 28 13.50 2.14 -4.76
CA ARG A 28 13.37 3.18 -3.73
C ARG A 28 13.06 4.59 -4.28
N TRP A 29 13.47 4.89 -5.50
CA TRP A 29 13.21 6.19 -6.14
C TRP A 29 11.72 6.39 -6.54
N ARG A 30 10.99 5.32 -6.88
CA ARG A 30 9.56 5.41 -7.23
C ARG A 30 8.71 5.73 -6.01
N ILE A 31 9.13 5.23 -4.85
CA ILE A 31 8.50 5.48 -3.55
C ILE A 31 8.60 6.97 -3.22
N LEU A 32 9.82 7.53 -3.27
CA LEU A 32 10.05 8.96 -3.03
C LEU A 32 9.31 9.85 -4.03
N LEU A 33 9.29 9.46 -5.31
CA LEU A 33 8.56 10.20 -6.34
C LEU A 33 7.06 10.26 -6.05
N LYS A 34 6.47 9.13 -5.62
CA LYS A 34 5.05 9.04 -5.28
C LYS A 34 4.72 9.92 -4.07
N GLN A 35 5.59 9.94 -3.05
CA GLN A 35 5.47 10.83 -1.89
C GLN A 35 5.54 12.31 -2.31
N ALA A 36 6.55 12.68 -3.11
CA ALA A 36 6.75 14.05 -3.57
C ALA A 36 5.59 14.54 -4.45
N LEU A 37 5.10 13.70 -5.36
CA LEU A 37 3.93 14.01 -6.19
C LEU A 37 2.67 14.23 -5.34
N GLY A 38 2.43 13.37 -4.34
CA GLY A 38 1.32 13.55 -3.41
C GLY A 38 1.36 14.90 -2.70
N ILE A 39 2.52 15.26 -2.13
CA ILE A 39 2.70 16.54 -1.45
C ILE A 39 2.50 17.71 -2.43
N CYS A 40 3.11 17.67 -3.61
CA CYS A 40 2.98 18.74 -4.60
C CYS A 40 1.53 18.99 -5.00
N ILE A 41 0.75 17.94 -5.27
CA ILE A 41 -0.67 18.07 -5.65
C ILE A 41 -1.46 18.79 -4.55
N PHE A 42 -1.35 18.35 -3.30
CA PHE A 42 -2.11 18.92 -2.19
C PHE A 42 -1.68 20.35 -1.84
N VAL A 43 -0.37 20.66 -1.94
CA VAL A 43 0.14 22.02 -1.76
C VAL A 43 -0.37 22.94 -2.86
N SER A 44 -0.38 22.50 -4.13
CA SER A 44 -0.94 23.28 -5.23
C SER A 44 -2.44 23.54 -5.04
N VAL A 45 -3.24 22.54 -4.67
CA VAL A 45 -4.68 22.72 -4.41
C VAL A 45 -4.91 23.72 -3.27
N SER A 46 -4.15 23.61 -2.18
CA SER A 46 -4.24 24.54 -1.05
C SER A 46 -3.85 25.97 -1.44
N TYR A 47 -2.90 26.15 -2.35
CA TYR A 47 -2.45 27.47 -2.81
C TYR A 47 -3.51 28.18 -3.67
N PHE A 48 -4.15 27.46 -4.60
CA PHE A 48 -5.10 28.06 -5.54
C PHE A 48 -6.53 28.18 -4.99
N PHE A 49 -6.99 27.21 -4.20
CA PHE A 49 -8.39 27.12 -3.79
C PHE A 49 -8.61 27.34 -2.28
N GLY A 50 -7.54 27.46 -1.50
CA GLY A 50 -7.61 27.68 -0.06
C GLY A 50 -7.98 26.44 0.76
N ARG A 51 -8.19 26.64 2.08
CA ARG A 51 -8.31 25.55 3.07
C ARG A 51 -9.49 24.61 2.85
N PHE A 52 -10.64 25.12 2.44
CA PHE A 52 -11.85 24.31 2.31
C PHE A 52 -11.65 23.20 1.26
N TRP A 53 -11.15 23.58 0.09
CA TRP A 53 -10.88 22.66 -1.01
C TRP A 53 -9.75 21.68 -0.71
N PHE A 54 -8.79 22.08 0.13
CA PHE A 54 -7.78 21.16 0.66
C PHE A 54 -8.42 20.02 1.45
N TYR A 55 -9.32 20.29 2.41
CA TYR A 55 -9.96 19.23 3.18
C TYR A 55 -10.87 18.33 2.34
N VAL A 56 -11.61 18.90 1.39
CA VAL A 56 -12.47 18.13 0.47
C VAL A 56 -11.64 17.19 -0.41
N SER A 57 -10.57 17.70 -1.01
CA SER A 57 -9.66 16.87 -1.84
C SER A 57 -8.95 15.81 -1.00
N LEU A 58 -8.58 16.13 0.25
CA LEU A 58 -7.94 15.19 1.16
C LEU A 58 -8.89 14.04 1.51
N ALA A 59 -10.13 14.37 1.88
CA ALA A 59 -11.16 13.37 2.15
C ALA A 59 -11.41 12.49 0.91
N ALA A 60 -11.50 13.09 -0.28
CA ALA A 60 -11.68 12.37 -1.53
C ALA A 60 -10.53 11.37 -1.82
N ALA A 61 -9.28 11.73 -1.50
CA ALA A 61 -8.12 10.86 -1.67
C ALA A 61 -8.03 9.73 -0.63
N LEU A 62 -8.59 9.93 0.56
CA LEU A 62 -8.64 8.92 1.62
C LEU A 62 -9.66 7.80 1.33
N ILE A 63 -10.80 8.14 0.70
CA ILE A 63 -11.86 7.17 0.35
C ILE A 63 -11.31 5.94 -0.40
N PRO A 64 -10.59 6.07 -1.53
CA PRO A 64 -10.09 4.90 -2.25
C PRO A 64 -9.11 4.07 -1.42
N ALA A 65 -8.28 4.70 -0.56
CA ALA A 65 -7.38 3.97 0.33
C ALA A 65 -8.16 3.07 1.31
N PHE A 66 -9.23 3.61 1.90
CA PHE A 66 -10.12 2.82 2.77
C PHE A 66 -10.84 1.71 2.02
N VAL A 67 -11.37 1.99 0.82
CA VAL A 67 -12.06 0.97 0.01
C VAL A 67 -11.12 -0.18 -0.35
N ILE A 68 -9.88 0.15 -0.72
CA ILE A 68 -8.86 -0.85 -1.08
C ILE A 68 -8.50 -1.72 0.14
N HIS A 69 -8.18 -1.12 1.28
CA HIS A 69 -7.75 -1.88 2.47
C HIS A 69 -8.88 -2.64 3.17
N ALA A 70 -10.05 -2.02 3.31
CA ALA A 70 -11.15 -2.57 4.11
C ALA A 70 -12.03 -3.54 3.32
N TRP A 71 -12.10 -3.41 1.98
CA TRP A 71 -13.04 -4.19 1.18
C TRP A 71 -12.39 -4.97 0.04
N TRP A 72 -11.52 -4.34 -0.75
CA TRP A 72 -10.95 -4.99 -1.94
C TRP A 72 -9.87 -6.04 -1.60
N LEU A 73 -8.91 -5.72 -0.73
CA LEU A 73 -7.86 -6.67 -0.29
C LEU A 73 -8.43 -7.92 0.39
N PRO A 74 -9.34 -7.82 1.38
CA PRO A 74 -9.92 -9.00 2.02
C PRO A 74 -10.68 -9.89 1.04
N ARG A 75 -11.36 -9.27 0.06
CA ARG A 75 -12.12 -9.99 -0.98
C ARG A 75 -11.23 -10.77 -1.93
N ASN A 76 -9.98 -10.35 -2.11
CA ASN A 76 -8.96 -11.06 -2.90
C ASN A 76 -8.17 -12.10 -2.08
N GLY A 77 -8.58 -12.39 -0.82
CA GLY A 77 -7.94 -13.43 0.01
C GLY A 77 -6.56 -13.04 0.56
N ILE A 78 -6.22 -11.76 0.49
CA ILE A 78 -4.96 -11.19 1.00
C ILE A 78 -5.30 -10.38 2.25
N ASN A 79 -4.64 -10.65 3.38
CA ASN A 79 -4.91 -9.89 4.59
C ASN A 79 -4.50 -8.43 4.39
N GLY A 80 -5.42 -7.48 4.58
CA GLY A 80 -5.20 -6.05 4.29
C GLY A 80 -4.05 -5.38 5.04
N TYR A 81 -3.65 -5.97 6.17
CA TYR A 81 -2.64 -5.45 7.10
C TYR A 81 -1.31 -6.21 7.06
N THR A 82 -1.33 -7.49 6.70
CA THR A 82 -0.15 -8.36 6.74
C THR A 82 0.26 -8.83 5.35
N ALA A 83 -0.58 -8.56 4.34
CA ALA A 83 -0.45 -9.01 2.96
C ALA A 83 -0.11 -10.51 2.81
N ASN A 84 -0.39 -11.28 3.85
CA ASN A 84 -0.22 -12.71 3.87
C ASN A 84 -1.34 -13.31 3.01
N ARG A 85 -0.93 -13.99 1.93
CA ARG A 85 -1.83 -14.80 1.12
C ARG A 85 -2.20 -16.00 1.98
N LYS A 86 -3.50 -16.29 2.19
CA LYS A 86 -3.89 -17.57 2.79
C LYS A 86 -3.42 -18.68 1.85
N ILE A 87 -2.24 -19.24 2.12
CA ILE A 87 -1.85 -20.52 1.55
C ILE A 87 -2.81 -21.55 2.12
N ASN A 88 -3.49 -22.29 1.24
CA ASN A 88 -4.23 -23.47 1.61
C ASN A 88 -3.24 -24.53 2.11
N THR A 89 -3.05 -24.59 3.43
CA THR A 89 -2.20 -25.59 4.10
C THR A 89 -2.64 -27.03 3.84
N THR A 90 -3.80 -27.25 3.21
CA THR A 90 -4.25 -28.56 2.73
C THR A 90 -3.36 -29.18 1.65
N SER A 91 -2.43 -28.42 1.05
CA SER A 91 -1.45 -28.97 0.10
C SER A 91 -0.21 -29.60 0.75
N CYS A 92 -0.04 -29.46 2.08
CA CYS A 92 1.09 -30.03 2.82
C CYS A 92 0.66 -30.98 3.97
N THR A 93 -0.53 -31.57 3.88
CA THR A 93 -0.93 -32.64 4.82
C THR A 93 -0.54 -34.04 4.34
N ASP A 94 -0.05 -34.17 3.10
CA ASP A 94 0.42 -35.44 2.55
C ASP A 94 1.94 -35.36 2.33
N GLY A 95 2.71 -35.94 3.25
CA GLY A 95 4.18 -35.84 3.35
C GLY A 95 4.96 -36.34 2.13
N LYS A 96 4.28 -36.75 1.06
CA LYS A 96 4.86 -37.21 -0.21
C LYS A 96 5.04 -36.10 -1.25
N SER A 97 4.27 -34.99 -1.19
CA SER A 97 4.37 -33.92 -2.20
C SER A 97 5.48 -32.89 -1.94
N CYS A 98 5.93 -32.71 -0.70
CA CYS A 98 7.03 -31.79 -0.37
C CYS A 98 8.39 -32.22 -0.94
N ARG A 99 8.57 -33.50 -1.27
CA ARG A 99 9.83 -34.01 -1.79
C ARG A 99 10.03 -33.72 -3.29
N GLN A 100 8.95 -33.48 -4.05
CA GLN A 100 9.06 -33.24 -5.50
C GLN A 100 9.40 -31.80 -5.87
N THR A 101 9.00 -30.80 -5.07
CA THR A 101 9.34 -29.40 -5.32
C THR A 101 10.80 -29.09 -4.98
N ALA A 102 11.37 -29.73 -3.96
CA ALA A 102 12.80 -29.61 -3.64
C ALA A 102 13.72 -30.25 -4.71
N ALA A 103 13.24 -31.27 -5.42
CA ALA A 103 14.00 -31.92 -6.50
C ALA A 103 13.96 -31.14 -7.83
N LYS A 104 13.03 -30.19 -8.00
CA LYS A 104 12.90 -29.37 -9.23
C LYS A 104 13.55 -27.99 -9.15
N SER A 105 13.92 -27.50 -7.96
CA SER A 105 14.65 -26.23 -7.80
C SER A 105 16.17 -26.43 -7.83
N GLY A 106 16.66 -27.23 -8.79
CA GLY A 106 18.09 -27.38 -9.08
C GLY A 106 18.70 -26.05 -9.51
N TRP A 107 19.06 -25.23 -8.54
CA TRP A 107 19.99 -24.12 -8.67
C TRP A 107 21.34 -24.62 -8.15
N ARG A 108 22.26 -24.84 -9.10
CA ARG A 108 23.70 -24.86 -8.84
C ARG A 108 24.17 -23.47 -8.45
#